data_AF-A0A972PGS1-F1
#
_entry.id   AF-A0A972PGS1-F1
#
_cell.length_a   1.000
_cell.length_b   1.000
_cell.length_c   1.000
_cell.angle_alpha   90.00
_cell.angle_beta   90.00
_cell.angle_gamma   90.00
#
_symmetry.space_group_name_H-M   'P 1'
#
loop_
_entity.id
_entity.type
_entity.pdbx_description
1 polymer ?
#
loop_
_entity_poly.entity_id
_entity_poly.type
_entity_poly.pdbx_seq_one_letter_code
_entity_poly.pdbx_strand_id
1 'polypeptide(L)'
;MTPSPELRQRLRKLLNEQIPAGGSDSDTNFLDAELDEILAEAANIWSAAAVGWTMKAGLLKSRIERYSVGQESYDLTALKDELDHALTMAQKYSDMAKASMGSVILRFAPPEVL
;
A
#
# COMPACT_ATOMS: atom_id res chain seq x y z
N MET A 1 0.21 9.85 10.16
CA MET A 1 1.55 10.19 10.70
C MET A 1 2.06 11.46 10.04
N THR A 2 3.14 12.11 10.51
CA THR A 2 3.66 13.30 9.81
C THR A 2 4.39 12.89 8.52
N PRO A 3 3.95 13.34 7.33
CA PRO A 3 4.64 13.03 6.09
C PRO A 3 6.05 13.66 6.06
N SER A 4 7.01 12.92 5.52
CA SER A 4 8.37 13.42 5.27
C SER A 4 8.89 12.84 3.95
N PRO A 5 9.86 13.50 3.29
CA PRO A 5 10.45 12.99 2.04
C PRO A 5 10.99 11.56 2.19
N GLU A 6 11.59 11.22 3.33
CA GLU A 6 12.13 9.89 3.61
C GLU A 6 11.01 8.84 3.76
N LEU A 7 9.92 9.21 4.43
CA LEU A 7 8.75 8.34 4.59
C LEU A 7 8.04 8.13 3.25
N ARG A 8 7.92 9.18 2.44
CA ARG A 8 7.38 9.12 1.08
C ARG A 8 8.21 8.20 0.20
N GLN A 9 9.52 8.36 0.20
CA GLN A 9 10.42 7.49 -0.56
C GLN A 9 10.35 6.04 -0.08
N ARG A 10 10.20 5.82 1.24
CA ARG A 10 9.99 4.49 1.80
C ARG A 10 8.66 3.90 1.34
N LEU A 11 7.58 4.67 1.35
CA LEU A 11 6.28 4.23 0.85
C LEU A 11 6.33 3.88 -0.64
N ARG A 12 6.97 4.71 -1.49
CA ARG A 12 7.21 4.42 -2.90
C ARG A 12 7.88 3.05 -3.12
N LYS A 13 8.92 2.74 -2.32
CA LYS A 13 9.59 1.43 -2.36
C LYS A 13 8.66 0.28 -2.01
N LEU A 14 7.80 0.45 -0.98
CA LEU A 14 6.84 -0.59 -0.57
C LEU A 14 5.71 -0.81 -1.60
N LEU A 15 5.38 0.22 -2.39
CA LEU A 15 4.37 0.17 -3.44
C LEU A 15 4.93 -0.25 -4.81
N ASN A 16 6.25 -0.45 -4.91
CA ASN A 16 6.95 -0.64 -6.18
C ASN A 16 6.70 0.51 -7.19
N GLU A 17 6.72 1.75 -6.70
CA GLU A 17 6.49 2.99 -7.48
C GLU A 17 7.78 3.83 -7.55
N GLN A 18 8.85 3.21 -8.03
CA GLN A 18 10.11 3.92 -8.25
C GLN A 18 9.96 4.90 -9.41
N ILE A 19 10.35 6.15 -9.17
CA ILE A 19 10.41 7.16 -10.22
C ILE A 19 11.50 6.75 -11.23
N PRO A 20 11.19 6.68 -12.53
CA PRO A 20 12.17 6.32 -13.56
C PRO A 20 13.31 7.35 -13.64
N ALA A 21 14.47 6.92 -14.14
CA ALA A 21 15.64 7.79 -14.23
C ALA A 21 15.36 9.01 -15.14
N GLY A 22 15.50 10.21 -14.58
CA GLY A 22 15.20 11.47 -15.28
C GLY A 22 13.70 11.83 -15.36
N GLY A 23 12.83 11.02 -14.75
CA GLY A 23 11.39 11.29 -14.65
C GLY A 23 10.99 11.99 -13.36
N SER A 24 9.69 12.06 -13.14
CA SER A 24 9.06 12.66 -11.95
C SER A 24 7.97 11.75 -11.37
N ASP A 25 7.35 12.19 -10.28
CA ASP A 25 6.23 11.47 -9.66
C ASP A 25 5.03 11.30 -10.61
N SER A 26 4.86 12.17 -11.60
CA SER A 26 3.82 12.04 -12.63
C SER A 26 4.01 10.83 -13.56
N ASP A 27 5.19 10.22 -13.57
CA ASP A 27 5.49 8.99 -14.33
C ASP A 27 5.13 7.72 -13.53
N THR A 28 4.55 7.88 -12.34
CA THR A 28 4.15 6.79 -11.44
C THR A 28 2.63 6.79 -11.23
N ASN A 29 2.08 5.77 -10.59
CA ASN A 29 0.63 5.72 -10.31
C ASN A 29 0.20 6.70 -9.22
N PHE A 30 1.14 7.27 -8.45
CA PHE A 30 0.85 8.20 -7.36
C PHE A 30 1.78 9.41 -7.38
N LEU A 31 1.19 10.59 -7.33
CA LEU A 31 1.89 11.84 -7.10
C LEU A 31 2.45 11.88 -5.67
N ASP A 32 3.47 12.69 -5.47
CA ASP A 32 4.06 12.90 -4.15
C ASP A 32 3.03 13.43 -3.14
N ALA A 33 2.11 14.30 -3.58
CA ALA A 33 1.03 14.83 -2.75
C ALA A 33 0.05 13.74 -2.31
N GLU A 34 -0.33 12.82 -3.21
CA GLU A 34 -1.24 11.71 -2.89
C GLU A 34 -0.59 10.74 -1.88
N LEU A 35 0.72 10.49 -2.02
CA LEU A 35 1.45 9.69 -1.03
C LEU A 35 1.54 10.39 0.33
N ASP A 36 1.69 11.71 0.35
CA ASP A 36 1.69 12.48 1.60
C ASP A 36 0.31 12.46 2.29
N GLU A 37 -0.79 12.49 1.53
CA GLU A 37 -2.14 12.33 2.06
C GLU A 37 -2.34 10.94 2.70
N ILE A 38 -1.94 9.87 1.99
CA ILE A 38 -1.98 8.50 2.53
C ILE A 38 -1.15 8.40 3.81
N LEU A 39 0.03 9.02 3.86
CA LEU A 39 0.87 9.05 5.05
C LEU A 39 0.23 9.86 6.18
N ALA A 40 -0.41 10.98 5.88
CA ALA A 40 -1.07 11.82 6.88
C ALA A 40 -2.16 11.01 7.64
N GLU A 41 -2.98 10.28 6.91
CA GLU A 41 -4.10 9.49 7.44
C GLU A 41 -3.67 8.16 8.08
N ALA A 42 -2.57 7.58 7.63
CA ALA A 42 -2.12 6.28 8.12
C ALA A 42 -1.55 6.32 9.54
N ALA A 43 -1.91 5.31 10.34
CA ALA A 43 -1.36 5.12 11.69
C ALA A 43 0.12 4.70 11.68
N ASN A 44 0.54 3.90 10.70
CA ASN A 44 1.92 3.43 10.52
C ASN A 44 2.22 3.15 9.03
N ILE A 45 3.50 2.94 8.70
CA ILE A 45 3.95 2.85 7.30
C ILE A 45 3.36 1.64 6.58
N TRP A 46 3.05 0.58 7.33
CA TRP A 46 2.38 -0.61 6.82
C TRP A 46 0.92 -0.34 6.49
N SER A 47 0.23 0.48 7.31
CA SER A 47 -1.13 0.93 7.02
C SER A 47 -1.17 1.76 5.73
N ALA A 48 -0.21 2.67 5.55
CA ALA A 48 -0.07 3.45 4.33
C ALA A 48 0.18 2.56 3.10
N ALA A 49 1.08 1.57 3.22
CA ALA A 49 1.36 0.63 2.14
C ALA A 49 0.13 -0.23 1.80
N ALA A 50 -0.63 -0.66 2.80
CA ALA A 50 -1.87 -1.41 2.58
C ALA A 50 -2.88 -0.59 1.77
N VAL A 51 -3.09 0.67 2.15
CA VAL A 51 -3.97 1.61 1.43
C VAL A 51 -3.50 1.81 -0.01
N GLY A 52 -2.22 2.08 -0.23
CA GLY A 52 -1.68 2.28 -1.58
C GLY A 52 -1.85 1.05 -2.48
N TRP A 53 -1.63 -0.16 -1.95
CA TRP A 53 -1.88 -1.40 -2.71
C TRP A 53 -3.37 -1.63 -2.98
N THR A 54 -4.27 -1.25 -2.06
CA THR A 54 -5.72 -1.27 -2.30
C THR A 54 -6.13 -0.31 -3.42
N MET A 55 -5.56 0.89 -3.46
CA MET A 55 -5.82 1.86 -4.54
C MET A 55 -5.32 1.32 -5.90
N LYS A 56 -4.13 0.71 -5.94
CA LYS A 56 -3.62 0.04 -7.16
C LYS A 56 -4.55 -1.07 -7.65
N ALA A 57 -5.07 -1.90 -6.74
CA ALA A 57 -6.05 -2.92 -7.08
C ALA A 57 -7.33 -2.31 -7.70
N GLY A 58 -7.80 -1.16 -7.19
CA GLY A 58 -8.91 -0.42 -7.77
C GLY A 58 -8.63 0.04 -9.22
N LEU A 59 -7.44 0.59 -9.48
CA LEU A 59 -7.01 1.00 -10.82
C LEU A 59 -6.97 -0.19 -11.79
N LEU A 60 -6.43 -1.33 -11.34
CA LEU A 60 -6.35 -2.56 -12.14
C LEU A 60 -7.73 -3.12 -12.45
N LYS A 61 -8.64 -3.15 -11.46
CA LYS A 61 -10.02 -3.60 -11.68
C LYS A 61 -10.74 -2.76 -12.74
N SER A 62 -10.58 -1.43 -12.71
CA SER A 62 -11.13 -0.53 -13.74
C SER A 62 -10.54 -0.79 -15.13
N ARG A 63 -9.27 -1.18 -15.22
CA ARG A 63 -8.62 -1.56 -16.49
C ARG A 63 -9.18 -2.88 -17.01
N ILE A 64 -9.31 -3.89 -16.14
CA ILE A 64 -9.90 -5.20 -16.50
C ILE A 64 -11.34 -5.04 -16.98
N GLU A 65 -12.16 -4.25 -16.30
CA GLU A 65 -13.55 -4.01 -16.71
C GLU A 65 -13.65 -3.38 -18.10
N ARG A 66 -12.80 -2.38 -18.40
CA ARG A 66 -12.71 -1.78 -19.73
C ARG A 66 -12.17 -2.76 -20.77
N TYR A 67 -11.15 -3.54 -20.40
CA TYR A 67 -10.51 -4.48 -21.31
C TYR A 67 -11.39 -5.69 -21.59
N SER A 68 -12.22 -6.15 -20.66
CA SER A 68 -13.21 -7.22 -20.92
C SER A 68 -14.24 -6.84 -22.00
N VAL A 69 -14.39 -5.54 -22.30
CA VAL A 69 -15.21 -5.05 -23.42
C VAL A 69 -14.44 -5.11 -24.76
N GLY A 70 -13.11 -5.15 -24.73
CA GLY A 70 -12.21 -5.35 -25.88
C GLY A 70 -11.71 -6.80 -25.98
N GLN A 71 -11.87 -7.44 -27.13
CA GLN A 71 -11.62 -8.88 -27.25
C GLN A 71 -10.13 -9.26 -27.33
N GLU A 72 -9.47 -9.49 -26.20
CA GLU A 72 -8.14 -10.14 -26.12
C GLU A 72 -8.00 -10.92 -24.79
N SER A 73 -7.67 -12.22 -24.84
CA SER A 73 -7.71 -13.11 -23.65
C SER A 73 -6.40 -13.18 -22.85
N TYR A 74 -5.25 -12.94 -23.50
CA TYR A 74 -3.93 -13.09 -22.88
C TYR A 74 -3.65 -11.95 -21.88
N ASP A 75 -3.84 -10.71 -22.31
CA ASP A 75 -3.63 -9.52 -21.47
C ASP A 75 -4.63 -9.47 -20.30
N LEU A 76 -5.85 -9.99 -20.48
CA LEU A 76 -6.83 -10.09 -19.40
C LEU A 76 -6.39 -11.06 -18.30
N THR A 77 -5.60 -12.09 -18.63
CA THR A 77 -5.04 -13.01 -17.63
C THR A 77 -3.93 -12.31 -16.84
N ALA A 78 -3.00 -11.64 -17.53
CA ALA A 78 -1.93 -10.88 -16.89
C ALA A 78 -2.46 -9.78 -15.96
N LEU A 79 -3.50 -9.05 -16.37
CA LEU A 79 -4.13 -8.01 -15.54
C LEU A 79 -4.79 -8.59 -14.28
N LYS A 80 -5.38 -9.79 -14.35
CA LYS A 80 -5.94 -10.48 -13.18
C LYS A 80 -4.85 -10.93 -12.21
N ASP A 81 -3.75 -11.45 -12.73
CA ASP A 81 -2.60 -11.83 -11.91
C ASP A 81 -2.01 -10.61 -11.17
N GLU A 82 -1.92 -9.46 -11.85
CA GLU A 82 -1.51 -8.19 -11.22
C GLU A 82 -2.50 -7.73 -10.15
N LEU A 83 -3.81 -7.87 -10.38
CA LEU A 83 -4.85 -7.53 -9.41
C LEU A 83 -4.73 -8.41 -8.16
N ASP A 84 -4.59 -9.72 -8.33
CA ASP A 84 -4.45 -10.67 -7.22
C ASP A 84 -3.16 -10.41 -6.43
N HIS A 85 -2.07 -10.06 -7.12
CA HIS A 85 -0.85 -9.63 -6.48
C HIS A 85 -1.06 -8.35 -5.64
N ALA A 86 -1.73 -7.34 -6.19
CA ALA A 86 -2.01 -6.10 -5.48
C ALA A 86 -2.87 -6.32 -4.22
N LEU A 87 -3.92 -7.14 -4.32
CA LEU A 87 -4.76 -7.51 -3.19
C LEU A 87 -3.98 -8.30 -2.12
N THR A 88 -3.13 -9.23 -2.54
CA THR A 88 -2.27 -10.00 -1.64
C THR A 88 -1.31 -9.10 -0.87
N MET A 89 -0.70 -8.14 -1.54
CA MET A 89 0.21 -7.17 -0.91
C MET A 89 -0.53 -6.24 0.04
N ALA A 90 -1.73 -5.76 -0.33
CA ALA A 90 -2.58 -4.97 0.54
C ALA A 90 -2.91 -5.72 1.84
N GLN A 91 -3.31 -6.99 1.73
CA GLN A 91 -3.60 -7.84 2.89
C GLN A 91 -2.38 -8.06 3.77
N LYS A 92 -1.23 -8.41 3.17
CA LYS A 92 0.04 -8.61 3.89
C LYS A 92 0.43 -7.37 4.71
N TYR A 93 0.36 -6.19 4.13
CA TYR A 93 0.69 -4.96 4.85
C TYR A 93 -0.34 -4.58 5.90
N SER A 94 -1.63 -4.88 5.68
CA SER A 94 -2.68 -4.73 6.69
C SER A 94 -2.39 -5.60 7.92
N ASP A 95 -1.97 -6.85 7.71
CA ASP A 95 -1.64 -7.76 8.81
C ASP A 95 -0.36 -7.33 9.54
N MET A 96 0.65 -6.86 8.81
CA MET A 96 1.84 -6.25 9.43
C MET A 96 1.48 -4.99 10.23
N ALA A 97 0.55 -4.17 9.76
CA ALA A 97 0.08 -2.98 10.47
C ALA A 97 -0.58 -3.37 11.80
N LYS A 98 -1.47 -4.36 11.80
CA LYS A 98 -2.12 -4.89 13.02
C LYS A 98 -1.10 -5.49 13.99
N ALA A 99 -0.17 -6.31 13.48
CA ALA A 99 0.88 -6.92 14.30
C ALA A 99 1.79 -5.86 14.95
N SER A 100 2.10 -4.78 14.23
CA SER A 100 2.92 -3.69 14.77
C SER A 100 2.23 -2.90 15.89
N MET A 101 0.90 -2.94 15.96
CA MET A 101 0.11 -2.32 17.04
C MET A 101 -0.15 -3.27 18.22
N GLY A 102 -0.03 -4.59 18.03
CA GLY A 102 -0.43 -5.62 18.99
C GLY A 102 0.60 -6.04 20.05
N SER A 103 1.81 -5.46 20.08
CA SER A 103 2.89 -5.90 20.99
C SER A 103 2.88 -5.28 22.39
N VAL A 104 1.83 -4.57 22.80
CA VAL A 104 1.70 -4.12 24.21
C VAL A 104 1.05 -5.24 25.02
N ILE A 105 1.80 -6.32 25.29
CA ILE A 105 1.48 -7.22 26.39
C ILE A 105 1.71 -6.41 27.67
N LEU A 106 0.63 -5.85 28.20
CA LEU A 106 0.59 -5.21 29.52
C LEU A 106 1.05 -6.23 30.57
N ARG A 107 2.32 -6.17 30.96
CA ARG A 107 2.81 -6.82 32.18
C ARG A 107 2.19 -6.11 33.37
N PHE A 108 0.95 -6.48 33.72
CA PHE A 108 0.41 -6.22 35.04
C PHE A 108 1.17 -7.11 36.03
N ALA A 109 2.19 -6.54 36.67
CA ALA A 109 2.73 -7.11 37.90
C ALA A 109 1.74 -6.76 39.04
N PRO A 110 1.12 -7.72 39.72
CA PRO A 110 0.36 -7.42 40.92
C PRO A 110 1.33 -6.91 42.00
N PRO A 111 1.04 -5.79 42.70
CA PRO A 111 1.88 -5.34 43.79
C PRO A 111 1.80 -6.34 44.94
N GLU A 112 2.95 -6.89 45.34
CA GLU A 112 3.07 -7.62 46.60
C GLU A 112 2.81 -6.63 47.75
N VAL A 113 1.73 -6.88 48.50
CA VAL A 113 1.41 -6.17 49.73
C VAL A 113 2.12 -6.87 50.89
N LEU A 114 2.73 -6.03 51.75
CA LEU A 114 3.50 -6.31 52.96
C LEU A 114 2.87 -7.34 53.92
#